data_AF-Q13309-F1
#
_entry.id   AF-Q13309-F1
#
_cell.length_a   1.000
_cell.length_b   1.000
_cell.length_c   1.000
_cell.angle_alpha   90.00
_cell.angle_beta   90.00
_cell.angle_gamma   90.00
#
_symmetry.space_group_name_H-M   'P 1'
#
loop_
_entity.id
_entity.type
_entity.pdbx_description
1 polymer ?
#
loop_
_entity_poly.entity_id
_entity_poly.type
_entity_poly.pdbx_seq_one_letter_code
_entity_poly.pdbx_strand_id
1 'polypeptide(L)'
;MHRKHLQEIPDLSSNVATSFTWGWDSSKTSELLSGMGVSALEKEEPDSENIPQELLSNLGHPESPPRKRLKSKGSDKDFVIVRRPKLNRENFPGVSWDSLPDELLLGIFSCLCLPELLKVSGVCKRWYRLASDESLWQTLDLTGKNLHPDVTGRLLSQGVIAFRCPRSFMDQPLAEHFSPFRVQHMDLSNSVIEVSTLHGILSQCSKLQNLSLEGLRLSDPIVNTLAKNSNLVRLNLSGCSGFSEFALQTLLSSCSRLDELNLSWCFDFTEKHVQVAVAHVSETITQLNLSGYRKNLQKSDLSTLVRRCPNLVHLDLSDSVMLKNDCFQEFFQLNYLQHLSLSRCYDIIPETLLELGEIPTLKTLQVFGIVPDGTLQLLKEALPHLQINCSHFTTIARPTIGNKKNQEIWGIKCRLTLQKPSCL
;
A
#
# COMPACT_ATOMS: atom_id res chain seq x y z
N MET A 1 66.16 14.54 41.33
CA MET A 1 67.42 14.92 40.68
C MET A 1 67.14 15.23 39.21
N HIS A 2 67.36 16.50 38.81
CA HIS A 2 67.76 17.05 37.48
C HIS A 2 67.09 16.49 36.21
N ARG A 3 66.45 17.24 35.30
CA ARG A 3 66.65 18.61 34.80
C ARG A 3 65.35 19.14 34.14
N LYS A 4 65.13 20.46 34.28
CA LYS A 4 64.16 21.32 33.57
C LYS A 4 64.73 21.86 32.24
N HIS A 5 63.83 22.49 31.46
CA HIS A 5 63.99 23.52 30.38
C HIS A 5 63.79 23.00 28.93
N LEU A 6 62.92 23.56 28.07
CA LEU A 6 62.14 24.83 27.96
C LEU A 6 60.78 24.54 27.22
N GLN A 7 59.60 25.07 27.61
CA GLN A 7 58.93 26.35 27.20
C GLN A 7 59.02 26.65 25.68
N GLU A 8 57.95 26.90 24.90
CA GLU A 8 56.81 27.85 25.01
C GLU A 8 55.58 27.39 24.17
N ILE A 9 54.35 27.35 24.72
CA ILE A 9 53.16 28.26 24.59
C ILE A 9 52.09 27.73 23.59
N PRO A 10 50.77 27.78 23.91
CA PRO A 10 49.74 26.85 23.41
C PRO A 10 48.71 27.45 22.45
N ASP A 11 48.07 26.61 21.63
CA ASP A 11 46.84 26.94 20.90
C ASP A 11 45.73 25.91 21.16
N LEU A 12 44.54 26.45 21.44
CA LEU A 12 43.30 25.75 21.75
C LEU A 12 42.74 24.98 20.54
N SER A 13 42.36 23.71 20.74
CA SER A 13 41.14 23.18 20.12
C SER A 13 40.53 22.08 20.98
N SER A 14 39.40 22.43 21.62
CA SER A 14 38.44 21.49 22.17
C SER A 14 37.64 20.86 21.04
N ASN A 15 37.47 19.54 21.00
CA ASN A 15 36.23 18.96 20.52
C ASN A 15 35.94 17.64 21.26
N VAL A 16 34.79 17.68 21.92
CA VAL A 16 34.23 16.74 22.87
C VAL A 16 33.72 15.50 22.12
N ALA A 17 34.08 14.31 22.62
CA ALA A 17 33.46 13.06 22.26
C ALA A 17 32.05 12.98 22.88
N THR A 18 31.01 12.91 22.06
CA THR A 18 29.64 12.57 22.51
C THR A 18 29.22 11.24 21.95
N SER A 19 29.16 10.21 22.81
CA SER A 19 28.46 8.96 22.55
C SER A 19 26.95 9.19 22.57
N PHE A 20 26.26 8.92 21.46
CA PHE A 20 24.79 8.90 21.40
C PHE A 20 24.26 7.46 21.54
N THR A 21 23.66 7.16 22.68
CA THR A 21 22.86 5.95 22.93
C THR A 21 21.47 6.10 22.28
N TRP A 22 21.05 5.12 21.47
CA TRP A 22 19.80 5.12 20.72
C TRP A 22 18.58 4.83 21.62
N GLY A 23 17.85 5.88 22.02
CA GLY A 23 16.43 5.79 22.39
C GLY A 23 15.58 6.41 21.28
N TRP A 24 14.76 5.60 20.59
CA TRP A 24 13.92 6.08 19.48
C TRP A 24 12.68 6.82 20.02
N ASP A 25 12.45 8.04 19.56
CA ASP A 25 11.25 8.83 19.79
C ASP A 25 10.44 8.91 18.47
N SER A 26 9.12 8.64 18.53
CA SER A 26 8.25 8.65 17.35
C SER A 26 8.02 10.05 16.78
N SER A 27 8.22 11.10 17.57
CA SER A 27 8.13 12.49 17.09
C SER A 27 9.16 12.77 15.97
N LYS A 28 10.35 12.16 16.07
CA LYS A 28 11.47 12.36 15.14
C LYS A 28 11.30 11.69 13.79
N THR A 29 10.31 10.80 13.60
CA THR A 29 10.16 10.09 12.33
C THR A 29 9.68 11.01 11.22
N SER A 30 8.72 11.89 11.53
CA SER A 30 8.27 12.90 10.58
C SER A 30 9.40 13.90 10.29
N GLU A 31 10.17 14.33 11.29
CA GLU A 31 11.31 15.23 11.09
C GLU A 31 12.40 14.61 10.20
N LEU A 32 12.77 13.34 10.47
CA LEU A 32 13.77 12.61 9.67
C LEU A 32 13.34 12.46 8.20
N LEU A 33 12.05 12.21 7.95
CA LEU A 33 11.51 12.07 6.60
C LEU A 33 11.22 13.44 5.96
N SER A 34 10.87 14.46 6.76
CA SER A 34 10.68 15.83 6.29
C SER A 34 11.99 16.49 5.88
N GLY A 35 13.10 16.08 6.50
CA GLY A 35 14.47 16.44 6.14
C GLY A 35 14.86 16.10 4.69
N MET A 36 14.03 15.35 3.96
CA MET A 36 14.09 15.21 2.50
C MET A 36 13.69 16.50 1.74
N GLY A 37 14.01 17.70 2.25
CA GLY A 37 13.93 18.93 1.46
C GLY A 37 13.35 20.19 2.10
N VAL A 38 13.19 20.30 3.44
CA VAL A 38 12.59 21.52 4.06
C VAL A 38 13.56 22.34 4.93
N SER A 39 14.82 21.94 5.11
CA SER A 39 15.80 22.71 5.93
C SER A 39 17.03 23.22 5.17
N ALA A 40 16.94 23.40 3.85
CA ALA A 40 18.03 23.95 3.02
C ALA A 40 17.58 24.99 1.98
N LEU A 41 16.38 25.57 2.11
CA LEU A 41 15.86 26.60 1.20
C LEU A 41 15.33 27.86 1.90
N GLU A 42 15.55 28.00 3.21
CA GLU A 42 15.34 29.25 3.96
C GLU A 42 16.69 29.84 4.33
N LYS A 43 17.37 30.49 3.36
CA LYS A 43 18.49 31.45 3.46
C LYS A 43 19.37 31.40 2.21
N GLU A 44 18.87 31.86 1.07
CA GLU A 44 19.73 32.48 0.05
C GLU A 44 18.97 33.68 -0.52
N GLU A 45 19.42 34.88 -0.15
CA GLU A 45 19.01 36.15 -0.77
C GLU A 45 19.49 36.20 -2.23
N PRO A 46 18.74 36.83 -3.15
CA PRO A 46 19.11 36.86 -4.55
C PRO A 46 20.03 38.05 -4.82
N ASP A 47 21.34 37.86 -4.67
CA ASP A 47 22.34 38.80 -5.17
C ASP A 47 23.39 38.04 -6.00
N SER A 48 23.21 38.07 -7.33
CA SER A 48 24.26 38.35 -8.32
C SER A 48 23.85 37.85 -9.71
N GLU A 49 23.41 38.81 -10.53
CA GLU A 49 23.69 39.00 -11.96
C GLU A 49 24.20 37.79 -12.79
N ASN A 50 23.39 37.34 -13.76
CA ASN A 50 23.76 37.27 -15.18
C ASN A 50 22.60 36.67 -16.00
N ILE A 51 21.88 37.54 -16.72
CA ILE A 51 20.87 37.19 -17.73
C ILE A 51 21.44 37.55 -19.11
N PRO A 52 21.51 36.63 -20.08
CA PRO A 52 21.50 37.00 -21.49
C PRO A 52 20.06 37.19 -21.96
N GLN A 53 19.69 38.45 -22.21
CA GLN A 53 18.49 38.87 -22.92
C GLN A 53 18.51 38.28 -24.32
N GLU A 54 17.44 37.60 -24.74
CA GLU A 54 16.95 37.53 -26.13
C GLU A 54 15.51 37.00 -26.13
N LEU A 55 14.58 37.85 -25.69
CA LEU A 55 13.16 37.78 -26.05
C LEU A 55 12.70 39.23 -26.22
N LEU A 56 11.93 39.47 -27.29
CA LEU A 56 11.21 40.70 -27.68
C LEU A 56 11.90 41.56 -28.76
N SER A 57 11.68 41.19 -30.02
CA SER A 57 11.12 42.15 -30.98
C SER A 57 10.46 41.45 -32.17
N ASN A 58 9.33 42.03 -32.59
CA ASN A 58 8.67 41.90 -33.90
C ASN A 58 7.52 40.87 -34.04
N LEU A 59 6.38 41.31 -33.51
CA LEU A 59 5.03 41.03 -34.02
C LEU A 59 4.82 41.68 -35.40
N GLY A 60 4.24 40.94 -36.36
CA GLY A 60 3.79 41.51 -37.64
C GLY A 60 3.48 40.49 -38.75
N HIS A 61 2.33 39.80 -38.62
CA HIS A 61 1.36 39.30 -39.62
C HIS A 61 1.74 38.83 -41.08
N PRO A 62 0.88 37.99 -41.72
CA PRO A 62 1.28 36.83 -42.53
C PRO A 62 0.88 36.90 -44.02
N GLU A 63 1.53 36.12 -44.90
CA GLU A 63 0.93 35.66 -46.19
C GLU A 63 1.74 34.52 -46.88
N SER A 64 1.16 33.31 -46.85
CA SER A 64 1.09 32.21 -47.86
C SER A 64 2.31 31.59 -48.64
N PRO A 65 2.19 30.29 -49.07
CA PRO A 65 3.29 29.35 -49.43
C PRO A 65 3.19 28.87 -50.93
N PRO A 66 3.55 27.64 -51.40
CA PRO A 66 4.56 26.60 -51.06
C PRO A 66 5.42 26.12 -52.29
N ARG A 67 6.59 25.45 -52.13
CA ARG A 67 7.20 24.63 -53.22
C ARG A 67 7.97 23.36 -52.77
N LYS A 68 7.30 22.21 -52.99
CA LYS A 68 7.71 20.91 -53.60
C LYS A 68 9.12 20.31 -53.44
N ARG A 69 9.10 19.09 -52.85
CA ARG A 69 9.67 17.77 -53.26
C ARG A 69 11.20 17.62 -53.46
N LEU A 70 11.79 16.70 -52.68
CA LEU A 70 12.43 15.47 -53.22
C LEU A 70 12.63 14.40 -52.12
N LYS A 71 12.37 13.14 -52.50
CA LYS A 71 12.49 11.92 -51.69
C LYS A 71 13.87 11.29 -51.84
N SER A 72 14.52 10.89 -50.74
CA SER A 72 15.42 9.72 -50.67
C SER A 72 15.62 9.36 -49.18
N LYS A 73 15.03 8.25 -48.69
CA LYS A 73 15.62 6.91 -48.54
C LYS A 73 16.72 6.83 -47.45
N GLY A 74 16.30 6.35 -46.28
CA GLY A 74 17.02 5.47 -45.36
C GLY A 74 18.35 5.94 -44.75
N SER A 75 18.36 6.20 -43.45
CA SER A 75 19.45 5.77 -42.56
C SER A 75 18.95 5.69 -41.12
N ASP A 76 19.49 4.71 -40.41
CA ASP A 76 19.20 4.31 -39.04
C ASP A 76 19.12 5.45 -38.02
N LYS A 77 18.28 5.24 -37.00
CA LYS A 77 18.32 6.00 -35.76
C LYS A 77 19.60 5.62 -35.01
N ASP A 78 20.70 6.26 -35.35
CA ASP A 78 21.93 6.21 -34.57
C ASP A 78 21.64 6.76 -33.16
N PHE A 79 21.74 5.89 -32.16
CA PHE A 79 21.82 6.28 -30.76
C PHE A 79 23.16 7.00 -30.54
N VAL A 80 23.13 8.33 -30.47
CA VAL A 80 24.32 9.11 -30.10
C VAL A 80 24.55 8.99 -28.59
N ILE A 81 25.55 8.19 -28.20
CA ILE A 81 26.11 8.25 -26.85
C ILE A 81 26.91 9.55 -26.75
N VAL A 82 26.27 10.61 -26.23
CA VAL A 82 26.97 11.85 -25.89
C VAL A 82 27.87 11.57 -24.68
N ARG A 83 29.16 11.33 -24.93
CA ARG A 83 30.18 11.36 -23.88
C ARG A 83 30.29 12.80 -23.38
N ARG A 84 29.91 13.06 -22.13
CA ARG A 84 30.20 14.35 -21.47
C ARG A 84 31.69 14.66 -21.58
N PRO A 85 32.08 15.90 -21.93
CA PRO A 85 33.49 16.27 -21.99
C PRO A 85 34.10 16.10 -20.60
N LYS A 86 35.17 15.31 -20.50
CA LYS A 86 35.98 15.24 -19.27
C LYS A 86 36.62 16.60 -19.09
N LEU A 87 36.11 17.40 -18.15
CA LEU A 87 36.90 18.50 -17.59
C LEU A 87 38.20 17.91 -17.06
N ASN A 88 39.34 18.40 -17.55
CA ASN A 88 40.65 18.16 -16.95
C ASN A 88 40.63 18.71 -15.52
N ARG A 89 40.22 17.88 -14.56
CA ARG A 89 40.44 18.15 -13.13
C ARG A 89 41.91 17.84 -12.85
N GLU A 90 42.63 18.87 -12.46
CA GLU A 90 44.02 18.84 -12.03
C GLU A 90 44.26 17.70 -11.02
N ASN A 91 45.44 17.08 -11.12
CA ASN A 91 45.89 15.93 -10.34
C ASN A 91 45.90 16.23 -8.82
N PHE A 92 44.78 16.01 -8.14
CA PHE A 92 44.79 15.70 -6.71
C PHE A 92 45.13 14.22 -6.52
N PRO A 93 46.05 13.84 -5.61
CA PRO A 93 46.44 12.45 -5.34
C PRO A 93 45.37 11.68 -4.53
N GLY A 94 44.10 11.82 -4.90
CA GLY A 94 42.95 11.22 -4.22
C GLY A 94 42.03 10.48 -5.19
N VAL A 95 41.43 9.38 -4.73
CA VAL A 95 40.41 8.64 -5.49
C VAL A 95 39.12 9.45 -5.54
N SER A 96 38.69 9.86 -6.74
CA SER A 96 37.47 10.64 -6.94
C SER A 96 36.25 9.75 -7.16
N TRP A 97 35.44 9.57 -6.11
CA TRP A 97 34.14 8.89 -6.17
C TRP A 97 33.09 9.66 -6.98
N ASP A 98 33.30 10.96 -7.23
CA ASP A 98 32.46 11.77 -8.13
C ASP A 98 32.48 11.28 -9.58
N SER A 99 33.51 10.51 -9.97
CA SER A 99 33.62 9.95 -11.31
C SER A 99 32.85 8.64 -11.50
N LEU A 100 32.33 8.05 -10.41
CA LEU A 100 31.60 6.79 -10.45
C LEU A 100 30.27 6.98 -11.22
N PRO A 101 29.89 6.09 -12.17
CA PRO A 101 28.59 6.14 -12.88
C PRO A 101 27.37 6.15 -11.94
N ASP A 102 26.26 6.75 -12.42
CA ASP A 102 25.02 6.86 -11.63
C ASP A 102 24.48 5.47 -11.25
N GLU A 103 24.56 4.50 -12.17
CA GLU A 103 24.08 3.12 -11.96
C GLU A 103 24.83 2.41 -10.84
N LEU A 104 26.13 2.68 -10.68
CA LEU A 104 26.94 2.10 -9.60
C LEU A 104 26.64 2.78 -8.26
N LEU A 105 26.40 4.09 -8.24
CA LEU A 105 25.94 4.79 -7.03
C LEU A 105 24.55 4.28 -6.61
N LEU A 106 23.62 4.08 -7.55
CA LEU A 106 22.33 3.46 -7.28
C LEU A 106 22.48 2.04 -6.76
N GLY A 107 23.39 1.25 -7.34
CA GLY A 107 23.76 -0.07 -6.83
C GLY A 107 24.23 -0.03 -5.37
N ILE A 108 25.10 0.93 -5.01
CA ILE A 108 25.55 1.12 -3.62
C ILE A 108 24.39 1.56 -2.72
N PHE A 109 23.56 2.51 -3.17
CA PHE A 109 22.43 3.02 -2.40
C PHE A 109 21.33 1.97 -2.18
N SER A 110 21.20 1.01 -3.09
CA SER A 110 20.27 -0.11 -2.95
C SER A 110 20.57 -1.01 -1.75
N CYS A 111 21.84 -1.03 -1.31
CA CYS A 111 22.31 -1.75 -0.12
C CYS A 111 22.04 -1.01 1.20
N LEU A 112 21.67 0.27 1.14
CA LEU A 112 21.38 1.08 2.32
C LEU A 112 19.93 0.86 2.76
N CYS A 113 19.71 0.74 4.08
CA CYS A 113 18.37 0.81 4.62
C CYS A 113 17.89 2.26 4.68
N LEU A 114 16.59 2.46 4.93
CA LEU A 114 15.94 3.77 4.79
C LEU A 114 16.67 4.92 5.52
N PRO A 115 16.99 4.83 6.82
CA PRO A 115 17.68 5.92 7.51
C PRO A 115 19.06 6.25 6.93
N GLU A 116 19.86 5.27 6.50
CA GLU A 116 21.13 5.56 5.81
C GLU A 116 20.91 6.18 4.43
N LEU A 117 19.90 5.73 3.68
CA LEU A 117 19.57 6.30 2.37
C LEU A 117 19.22 7.80 2.48
N LEU A 118 18.42 8.13 3.50
CA LEU A 118 18.09 9.52 3.81
C LEU A 118 19.33 10.32 4.20
N LYS A 119 20.24 9.72 4.96
CA LYS A 119 21.49 10.38 5.40
C LYS A 119 22.42 10.69 4.23
N VAL A 120 22.57 9.76 3.26
CA VAL A 120 23.42 9.98 2.09
C VAL A 120 22.86 11.04 1.12
N SER A 121 21.54 11.28 1.16
CA SER A 121 20.92 12.34 0.37
C SER A 121 21.46 13.75 0.73
N GLY A 122 21.96 13.94 1.95
CA GLY A 122 22.55 15.18 2.43
C GLY A 122 24.03 15.40 2.06
N VAL A 123 24.67 14.49 1.31
CA VAL A 123 26.11 14.59 0.99
C VAL A 123 26.39 15.61 -0.11
N CYS A 124 25.68 15.54 -1.23
CA CYS A 124 25.82 16.50 -2.34
C CYS A 124 24.58 16.47 -3.24
N LYS A 125 24.42 17.49 -4.13
CA LYS A 125 23.26 17.59 -5.04
C LYS A 125 23.08 16.36 -5.95
N ARG A 126 24.17 15.68 -6.34
CA ARG A 126 24.08 14.44 -7.14
C ARG A 126 23.54 13.28 -6.30
N TRP A 127 24.06 13.11 -5.10
CA TRP A 127 23.62 12.06 -4.17
C TRP A 127 22.18 12.27 -3.73
N TYR A 128 21.75 13.52 -3.54
CA TYR A 128 20.35 13.86 -3.28
C TYR A 128 19.41 13.37 -4.38
N ARG A 129 19.74 13.65 -5.65
CA ARG A 129 18.94 13.19 -6.81
C ARG A 129 18.90 11.67 -6.90
N LEU A 130 20.04 11.01 -6.73
CA LEU A 130 20.14 9.55 -6.84
C LEU A 130 19.51 8.82 -5.64
N ALA A 131 19.58 9.38 -4.44
CA ALA A 131 18.94 8.81 -3.26
C ALA A 131 17.41 8.85 -3.37
N SER A 132 16.86 9.74 -4.21
CA SER A 132 15.43 9.88 -4.50
C SER A 132 15.00 9.16 -5.79
N ASP A 133 15.87 8.33 -6.37
CA ASP A 133 15.60 7.64 -7.62
C ASP A 133 14.52 6.56 -7.47
N GLU A 134 13.60 6.48 -8.44
CA GLU A 134 12.45 5.56 -8.43
C GLU A 134 12.86 4.09 -8.19
N SER A 135 14.03 3.66 -8.69
CA SER A 135 14.51 2.29 -8.50
C SER A 135 14.71 1.91 -7.04
N LEU A 136 14.98 2.88 -6.17
CA LEU A 136 15.20 2.66 -4.74
C LEU A 136 13.88 2.62 -3.97
N TRP A 137 12.84 3.33 -4.40
CA TRP A 137 11.62 3.58 -3.63
C TRP A 137 10.46 2.63 -3.96
N GLN A 138 10.67 1.60 -4.79
CA GLN A 138 9.62 0.69 -5.21
C GLN A 138 8.81 0.07 -4.06
N THR A 139 9.46 -0.30 -2.94
CA THR A 139 8.80 -0.94 -1.81
C THR A 139 9.21 -0.30 -0.47
N LEU A 140 8.21 0.22 0.26
CA LEU A 140 8.38 1.03 1.46
C LEU A 140 7.48 0.55 2.60
N ASP A 141 8.07 0.34 3.78
CA ASP A 141 7.38 -0.04 5.02
C ASP A 141 7.58 1.02 6.11
N LEU A 142 6.48 1.69 6.47
CA LEU A 142 6.38 2.68 7.54
C LEU A 142 5.33 2.29 8.59
N THR A 143 5.14 0.98 8.81
CA THR A 143 4.21 0.45 9.83
C THR A 143 4.37 1.12 11.19
N GLY A 144 3.25 1.54 11.80
CA GLY A 144 3.25 2.08 13.17
C GLY A 144 3.84 3.48 13.32
N LYS A 145 4.06 4.21 12.23
CA LYS A 145 4.75 5.51 12.26
C LYS A 145 3.79 6.67 12.36
N ASN A 146 4.25 7.72 13.05
CA ASN A 146 3.60 9.02 13.06
C ASN A 146 4.23 9.87 11.95
N LEU A 147 3.41 10.28 10.99
CA LEU A 147 3.82 10.89 9.73
C LEU A 147 2.94 12.10 9.43
N HIS A 148 3.56 13.20 9.04
CA HIS A 148 2.82 14.27 8.36
C HIS A 148 2.29 13.72 7.02
N PRO A 149 1.05 14.01 6.63
CA PRO A 149 0.50 13.49 5.37
C PRO A 149 1.27 13.98 4.14
N ASP A 150 1.80 15.20 4.16
CA ASP A 150 2.65 15.70 3.06
C ASP A 150 3.95 14.89 2.90
N VAL A 151 4.50 14.36 4.01
CA VAL A 151 5.62 13.41 3.92
C VAL A 151 5.17 12.16 3.18
N THR A 152 4.02 11.60 3.53
CA THR A 152 3.46 10.43 2.85
C THR A 152 3.24 10.69 1.36
N GLY A 153 2.66 11.85 1.01
CA GLY A 153 2.47 12.25 -0.39
C GLY A 153 3.79 12.41 -1.15
N ARG A 154 4.80 13.08 -0.56
CA ARG A 154 6.14 13.21 -1.16
C ARG A 154 6.80 11.85 -1.36
N LEU A 155 6.71 10.94 -0.40
CA LEU A 155 7.27 9.59 -0.53
C LEU A 155 6.56 8.80 -1.65
N LEU A 156 5.23 8.83 -1.71
CA LEU A 156 4.47 8.17 -2.78
C LEU A 156 4.78 8.75 -4.16
N SER A 157 5.08 10.06 -4.24
CA SER A 157 5.44 10.73 -5.49
C SER A 157 6.78 10.25 -6.09
N GLN A 158 7.63 9.58 -5.30
CA GLN A 158 8.91 9.01 -5.75
C GLN A 158 8.76 7.69 -6.52
N GLY A 159 7.54 7.28 -6.87
CA GLY A 159 7.29 6.07 -7.64
C GLY A 159 7.18 4.80 -6.81
N VAL A 160 6.73 4.92 -5.55
CA VAL A 160 6.44 3.76 -4.69
C VAL A 160 5.38 2.88 -5.35
N ILE A 161 5.65 1.59 -5.46
CA ILE A 161 4.75 0.58 -6.01
C ILE A 161 4.01 -0.14 -4.88
N ALA A 162 4.74 -0.54 -3.82
CA ALA A 162 4.18 -1.18 -2.64
C ALA A 162 4.43 -0.35 -1.37
N PHE A 163 3.35 0.12 -0.75
CA PHE A 163 3.36 0.96 0.44
C PHE A 163 2.68 0.25 1.61
N ARG A 164 3.48 -0.17 2.59
CA ARG A 164 3.01 -0.84 3.81
C ARG A 164 3.04 0.16 4.96
N CYS A 165 1.88 0.66 5.36
CA CYS A 165 1.75 1.64 6.44
C CYS A 165 0.56 1.37 7.39
N PRO A 166 0.33 0.12 7.84
CA PRO A 166 -0.74 -0.15 8.80
C PRO A 166 -0.42 0.43 10.17
N ARG A 167 -1.47 0.76 10.94
CA ARG A 167 -1.38 1.31 12.31
C ARG A 167 -0.58 2.61 12.38
N SER A 168 -0.57 3.38 11.30
CA SER A 168 0.11 4.68 11.25
C SER A 168 -0.76 5.78 11.84
N PHE A 169 -0.15 6.94 12.10
CA PHE A 169 -0.83 8.14 12.57
C PHE A 169 -0.56 9.28 11.58
N MET A 170 -1.63 9.81 10.98
CA MET A 170 -1.62 10.92 10.02
C MET A 170 -2.80 11.86 10.34
N ASP A 171 -2.77 12.44 11.53
CA ASP A 171 -3.85 13.26 12.11
C ASP A 171 -3.66 14.77 11.86
N GLN A 172 -3.07 15.09 10.71
CA GLN A 172 -2.83 16.47 10.27
C GLN A 172 -3.45 16.66 8.88
N PRO A 173 -3.79 17.90 8.51
CA PRO A 173 -4.32 18.18 7.18
C PRO A 173 -3.22 18.07 6.12
N LEU A 174 -3.62 17.66 4.92
CA LEU A 174 -2.77 17.73 3.72
C LEU A 174 -2.63 19.20 3.29
N ALA A 175 -1.41 19.73 3.21
CA ALA A 175 -1.16 21.11 2.77
C ALA A 175 -0.68 21.17 1.31
N GLU A 176 -0.07 20.09 0.82
CA GLU A 176 0.49 20.00 -0.53
C GLU A 176 -0.45 19.31 -1.52
N HIS A 177 -0.32 19.68 -2.80
CA HIS A 177 -0.98 18.99 -3.91
C HIS A 177 0.02 18.06 -4.60
N PHE A 178 -0.34 16.79 -4.76
CA PHE A 178 0.52 15.77 -5.35
C PHE A 178 0.06 15.38 -6.76
N SER A 179 1.01 14.94 -7.59
CA SER A 179 0.73 14.29 -8.87
C SER A 179 0.21 12.86 -8.66
N PRO A 180 -0.42 12.25 -9.69
CA PRO A 180 -0.93 10.88 -9.57
C PRO A 180 0.15 9.87 -9.16
N PHE A 181 -0.14 9.07 -8.13
CA PHE A 181 0.80 8.09 -7.57
C PHE A 181 0.91 6.84 -8.45
N ARG A 182 2.08 6.18 -8.41
CA ARG A 182 2.33 4.90 -9.09
C ARG A 182 1.96 3.67 -8.25
N VAL A 183 1.52 3.89 -7.02
CA VAL A 183 1.22 2.84 -6.03
C VAL A 183 0.18 1.84 -6.55
N GLN A 184 0.51 0.56 -6.37
CA GLN A 184 -0.31 -0.59 -6.79
C GLN A 184 -0.74 -1.41 -5.58
N HIS A 185 0.06 -1.43 -4.51
CA HIS A 185 -0.21 -2.18 -3.30
C HIS A 185 -0.13 -1.24 -2.11
N MET A 186 -1.25 -1.02 -1.41
CA MET A 186 -1.30 -0.07 -0.31
C MET A 186 -2.04 -0.66 0.89
N ASP A 187 -1.39 -0.69 2.05
CA ASP A 187 -2.00 -1.08 3.31
C ASP A 187 -1.94 0.08 4.31
N LEU A 188 -3.12 0.62 4.64
CA LEU A 188 -3.33 1.66 5.65
C LEU A 188 -4.18 1.14 6.83
N SER A 189 -4.37 -0.18 6.94
CA SER A 189 -5.28 -0.77 7.92
C SER A 189 -4.99 -0.35 9.36
N ASN A 190 -6.05 -0.10 10.13
CA ASN A 190 -6.03 0.24 11.54
C ASN A 190 -5.19 1.48 11.88
N SER A 191 -5.04 2.40 10.92
CA SER A 191 -4.34 3.68 11.10
C SER A 191 -5.29 4.75 11.64
N VAL A 192 -4.75 5.82 12.21
CA VAL A 192 -5.49 7.02 12.59
C VAL A 192 -5.20 8.09 11.55
N ILE A 193 -6.14 8.31 10.63
CA ILE A 193 -5.98 9.24 9.50
C ILE A 193 -7.25 10.09 9.42
N GLU A 194 -7.10 11.41 9.31
CA GLU A 194 -8.24 12.29 9.08
C GLU A 194 -8.92 11.96 7.74
N VAL A 195 -10.26 11.98 7.69
CA VAL A 195 -11.04 11.61 6.48
C VAL A 195 -10.65 12.48 5.27
N SER A 196 -10.42 13.77 5.49
CA SER A 196 -9.98 14.73 4.46
C SER A 196 -8.60 14.35 3.88
N THR A 197 -7.65 14.03 4.76
CA THR A 197 -6.30 13.57 4.42
C THR A 197 -6.31 12.24 3.67
N LEU A 198 -7.10 11.27 4.14
CA LEU A 198 -7.26 9.98 3.47
C LEU A 198 -7.83 10.16 2.05
N HIS A 199 -8.81 11.05 1.89
CA HIS A 199 -9.36 11.40 0.58
C HIS A 199 -8.30 12.04 -0.33
N GLY A 200 -7.51 13.00 0.18
CA GLY A 200 -6.47 13.67 -0.60
C GLY A 200 -5.36 12.73 -1.10
N ILE A 201 -5.00 11.71 -0.31
CA ILE A 201 -4.04 10.69 -0.72
C ILE A 201 -4.66 9.76 -1.78
N LEU A 202 -5.85 9.22 -1.51
CA LEU A 202 -6.51 8.26 -2.40
C LEU A 202 -6.99 8.91 -3.72
N SER A 203 -7.23 10.22 -3.75
CA SER A 203 -7.63 10.94 -4.97
C SER A 203 -6.59 10.89 -6.08
N GLN A 204 -5.34 10.67 -5.72
CA GLN A 204 -4.20 10.55 -6.64
C GLN A 204 -3.91 9.10 -7.06
N CYS A 205 -4.65 8.11 -6.53
CA CYS A 205 -4.46 6.70 -6.83
C CYS A 205 -5.37 6.24 -7.98
N SER A 206 -4.81 5.85 -9.11
CA SER A 206 -5.55 5.22 -10.22
C SER A 206 -5.02 3.84 -10.64
N LYS A 207 -3.95 3.36 -9.98
CA LYS A 207 -3.23 2.13 -10.35
C LYS A 207 -3.26 1.04 -9.28
N LEU A 208 -4.05 1.21 -8.21
CA LEU A 208 -4.16 0.21 -7.16
C LEU A 208 -4.68 -1.13 -7.70
N GLN A 209 -4.00 -2.20 -7.28
CA GLN A 209 -4.38 -3.59 -7.47
C GLN A 209 -4.73 -4.24 -6.14
N ASN A 210 -4.01 -3.93 -5.07
CA ASN A 210 -4.31 -4.43 -3.74
C ASN A 210 -4.41 -3.26 -2.76
N LEU A 211 -5.55 -3.13 -2.09
CA LEU A 211 -5.81 -2.05 -1.13
C LEU A 211 -6.42 -2.60 0.16
N SER A 212 -5.92 -2.13 1.30
CA SER A 212 -6.52 -2.37 2.60
C SER A 212 -6.70 -1.07 3.37
N LEU A 213 -7.95 -0.77 3.70
CA LEU A 213 -8.39 0.35 4.52
C LEU A 213 -9.08 -0.14 5.80
N GLU A 214 -8.88 -1.41 6.18
CA GLU A 214 -9.55 -2.05 7.32
C GLU A 214 -9.52 -1.16 8.58
N GLY A 215 -10.68 -1.01 9.23
CA GLY A 215 -10.84 -0.25 10.47
C GLY A 215 -10.84 1.27 10.31
N LEU A 216 -10.80 1.82 9.10
CA LEU A 216 -10.81 3.27 8.87
C LEU A 216 -12.24 3.82 8.72
N ARG A 217 -12.46 5.05 9.21
CA ARG A 217 -13.65 5.84 8.87
C ARG A 217 -13.46 6.43 7.48
N LEU A 218 -14.39 6.16 6.58
CA LEU A 218 -14.39 6.64 5.19
C LEU A 218 -15.48 7.72 5.00
N SER A 219 -15.76 8.02 3.73
CA SER A 219 -16.85 8.89 3.28
C SER A 219 -17.23 8.54 1.83
N ASP A 220 -18.42 8.95 1.37
CA ASP A 220 -18.83 8.79 -0.03
C ASP A 220 -17.79 9.32 -1.04
N PRO A 221 -17.20 10.52 -0.87
CA PRO A 221 -16.12 11.00 -1.75
C PRO A 221 -14.91 10.06 -1.83
N ILE A 222 -14.52 9.44 -0.72
CA ILE A 222 -13.41 8.46 -0.70
C ILE A 222 -13.79 7.23 -1.52
N VAL A 223 -14.96 6.65 -1.27
CA VAL A 223 -15.40 5.42 -1.93
C VAL A 223 -15.62 5.64 -3.44
N ASN A 224 -16.20 6.77 -3.83
CA ASN A 224 -16.33 7.15 -5.23
C ASN A 224 -14.97 7.38 -5.90
N THR A 225 -13.99 7.90 -5.15
CA THR A 225 -12.62 8.05 -5.65
C THR A 225 -11.93 6.72 -5.88
N LEU A 226 -12.14 5.73 -5.00
CA LEU A 226 -11.62 4.38 -5.16
C LEU A 226 -12.13 3.69 -6.44
N ALA A 227 -13.30 4.10 -6.95
CA ALA A 227 -13.82 3.61 -8.22
C ALA A 227 -12.91 3.94 -9.42
N LYS A 228 -11.94 4.86 -9.30
CA LYS A 228 -10.90 5.08 -10.32
C LYS A 228 -9.97 3.87 -10.50
N ASN A 229 -9.89 2.99 -9.50
CA ASN A 229 -9.02 1.81 -9.50
C ASN A 229 -9.75 0.57 -10.06
N SER A 230 -10.12 0.61 -11.34
CA SER A 230 -10.82 -0.51 -12.00
C SER A 230 -10.00 -1.80 -12.10
N ASN A 231 -8.69 -1.73 -11.89
CA ASN A 231 -7.77 -2.87 -11.86
C ASN A 231 -7.57 -3.46 -10.44
N LEU A 232 -8.41 -3.12 -9.47
CA LEU A 232 -8.37 -3.75 -8.15
C LEU A 232 -8.59 -5.26 -8.26
N VAL A 233 -7.67 -6.01 -7.67
CA VAL A 233 -7.66 -7.46 -7.51
C VAL A 233 -8.04 -7.83 -6.08
N ARG A 234 -7.50 -7.12 -5.08
CA ARG A 234 -7.81 -7.34 -3.65
C ARG A 234 -8.24 -6.06 -2.98
N LEU A 235 -9.38 -6.09 -2.30
CA LEU A 235 -9.91 -4.95 -1.57
C LEU A 235 -10.37 -5.38 -0.17
N ASN A 236 -9.78 -4.76 0.85
CA ASN A 236 -10.16 -4.96 2.24
C ASN A 236 -10.71 -3.66 2.84
N LEU A 237 -12.02 -3.65 3.07
CA LEU A 237 -12.79 -2.62 3.76
C LEU A 237 -13.42 -3.15 5.05
N SER A 238 -12.86 -4.20 5.65
CA SER A 238 -13.37 -4.77 6.88
C SER A 238 -13.40 -3.73 8.01
N GLY A 239 -14.49 -3.63 8.75
CA GLY A 239 -14.65 -2.65 9.83
C GLY A 239 -14.71 -1.19 9.38
N CYS A 240 -14.72 -0.92 8.07
CA CYS A 240 -14.89 0.44 7.58
C CYS A 240 -16.31 0.95 7.81
N SER A 241 -16.48 2.27 7.78
CA SER A 241 -17.78 2.91 7.95
C SER A 241 -17.82 4.27 7.26
N GLY A 242 -19.00 4.88 7.17
CA GLY A 242 -19.20 6.28 6.78
C GLY A 242 -19.55 6.50 5.32
N PHE A 243 -19.94 5.45 4.59
CA PHE A 243 -20.30 5.55 3.18
C PHE A 243 -21.65 4.87 2.89
N SER A 244 -22.36 5.40 1.90
CA SER A 244 -23.69 4.96 1.49
C SER A 244 -23.65 3.72 0.58
N GLU A 245 -24.82 3.11 0.41
CA GLU A 245 -25.02 2.00 -0.51
C GLU A 245 -24.77 2.41 -1.97
N PHE A 246 -25.01 3.68 -2.32
CA PHE A 246 -24.79 4.20 -3.69
C PHE A 246 -23.29 4.34 -4.01
N ALA A 247 -22.50 4.81 -3.05
CA ALA A 247 -21.05 4.88 -3.20
C ALA A 247 -20.45 3.47 -3.31
N LEU A 248 -20.91 2.53 -2.47
CA LEU A 248 -20.52 1.13 -2.54
C LEU A 248 -20.87 0.51 -3.91
N GLN A 249 -22.08 0.77 -4.42
CA GLN A 249 -22.51 0.30 -5.74
C GLN A 249 -21.56 0.78 -6.84
N THR A 250 -21.19 2.06 -6.80
CA THR A 250 -20.29 2.68 -7.78
C THR A 250 -18.91 2.02 -7.75
N LEU A 251 -18.37 1.78 -6.55
CA LEU A 251 -17.08 1.12 -6.36
C LEU A 251 -17.10 -0.32 -6.91
N LEU A 252 -18.05 -1.14 -6.47
CA LEU A 252 -18.12 -2.55 -6.88
C LEU A 252 -18.37 -2.71 -8.39
N SER A 253 -19.20 -1.84 -8.97
CA SER A 253 -19.47 -1.85 -10.41
C SER A 253 -18.24 -1.48 -11.24
N SER A 254 -17.34 -0.65 -10.71
CA SER A 254 -16.11 -0.26 -11.40
C SER A 254 -15.01 -1.35 -11.33
N CYS A 255 -14.93 -2.06 -10.20
CA CYS A 255 -13.91 -3.09 -9.96
C CYS A 255 -14.28 -4.45 -10.57
N SER A 256 -14.38 -4.51 -11.90
CA SER A 256 -14.80 -5.72 -12.65
C SER A 256 -13.77 -6.85 -12.69
N ARG A 257 -12.58 -6.67 -12.10
CA ARG A 257 -11.51 -7.69 -12.03
C ARG A 257 -11.20 -8.13 -10.60
N LEU A 258 -12.07 -7.81 -9.65
CA LEU A 258 -11.87 -8.09 -8.25
C LEU A 258 -11.89 -9.61 -8.00
N ASP A 259 -10.87 -10.10 -7.31
CA ASP A 259 -10.64 -11.51 -6.98
C ASP A 259 -10.89 -11.77 -5.49
N GLU A 260 -10.41 -10.88 -4.61
CA GLU A 260 -10.61 -10.96 -3.16
C GLU A 260 -11.28 -9.69 -2.61
N LEU A 261 -12.38 -9.87 -1.90
CA LEU A 261 -13.14 -8.79 -1.27
C LEU A 261 -13.41 -9.12 0.19
N ASN A 262 -12.91 -8.29 1.09
CA ASN A 262 -13.29 -8.31 2.47
C ASN A 262 -14.10 -7.06 2.81
N LEU A 263 -15.40 -7.25 2.94
CA LEU A 263 -16.37 -6.21 3.27
C LEU A 263 -17.15 -6.67 4.50
N SER A 264 -16.44 -7.10 5.53
CA SER A 264 -17.04 -7.63 6.77
C SER A 264 -17.10 -6.58 7.87
N TRP A 265 -18.00 -6.73 8.83
CA TRP A 265 -18.06 -5.90 10.05
C TRP A 265 -18.15 -4.38 9.81
N CYS A 266 -18.66 -3.94 8.66
CA CYS A 266 -18.99 -2.52 8.44
C CYS A 266 -20.20 -2.16 9.31
N PHE A 267 -19.96 -1.61 10.49
CA PHE A 267 -20.95 -1.55 11.57
C PHE A 267 -22.14 -0.61 11.30
N ASP A 268 -22.02 0.33 10.38
CA ASP A 268 -23.10 1.24 9.98
C ASP A 268 -23.89 0.77 8.76
N PHE A 269 -23.57 -0.42 8.22
CA PHE A 269 -24.29 -1.00 7.11
C PHE A 269 -25.68 -1.49 7.50
N THR A 270 -26.62 -1.23 6.59
CA THR A 270 -28.00 -1.72 6.63
C THR A 270 -28.21 -2.84 5.60
N GLU A 271 -29.40 -3.45 5.58
CA GLU A 271 -29.83 -4.42 4.55
C GLU A 271 -29.55 -3.93 3.12
N LYS A 272 -29.73 -2.62 2.85
CA LYS A 272 -29.45 -2.04 1.53
C LYS A 272 -27.99 -2.20 1.10
N HIS A 273 -27.04 -2.05 2.02
CA HIS A 273 -25.62 -2.20 1.72
C HIS A 273 -25.29 -3.65 1.39
N VAL A 274 -25.87 -4.60 2.13
CA VAL A 274 -25.72 -6.04 1.89
C VAL A 274 -26.30 -6.42 0.53
N GLN A 275 -27.51 -5.96 0.22
CA GLN A 275 -28.15 -6.17 -1.08
C GLN A 275 -27.32 -5.61 -2.24
N VAL A 276 -26.79 -4.38 -2.08
CA VAL A 276 -25.89 -3.79 -3.07
C VAL A 276 -24.63 -4.63 -3.23
N ALA A 277 -24.02 -5.08 -2.13
CA ALA A 277 -22.83 -5.91 -2.17
C ALA A 277 -23.07 -7.15 -3.03
N VAL A 278 -24.03 -8.00 -2.66
CA VAL A 278 -24.30 -9.26 -3.38
C VAL A 278 -24.76 -9.03 -4.83
N ALA A 279 -25.43 -7.91 -5.12
CA ALA A 279 -25.90 -7.57 -6.46
C ALA A 279 -24.82 -6.99 -7.39
N HIS A 280 -23.73 -6.43 -6.86
CA HIS A 280 -22.72 -5.71 -7.66
C HIS A 280 -21.28 -6.19 -7.49
N VAL A 281 -20.98 -7.14 -6.58
CA VAL A 281 -19.66 -7.80 -6.59
C VAL A 281 -19.39 -8.39 -7.99
N SER A 282 -18.16 -8.26 -8.47
CA SER A 282 -17.75 -8.83 -9.76
C SER A 282 -17.95 -10.35 -9.81
N GLU A 283 -18.33 -10.88 -10.96
CA GLU A 283 -18.45 -12.33 -11.21
C GLU A 283 -17.09 -13.05 -11.18
N THR A 284 -15.99 -12.27 -11.25
CA THR A 284 -14.61 -12.74 -11.13
C THR A 284 -14.21 -13.09 -9.70
N ILE A 285 -15.02 -12.74 -8.69
CA ILE A 285 -14.67 -12.90 -7.29
C ILE A 285 -14.47 -14.39 -6.95
N THR A 286 -13.37 -14.70 -6.28
CA THR A 286 -13.07 -16.05 -5.78
C THR A 286 -13.03 -16.10 -4.26
N GLN A 287 -12.75 -14.98 -3.58
CA GLN A 287 -12.72 -14.91 -2.13
C GLN A 287 -13.57 -13.75 -1.62
N LEU A 288 -14.61 -14.06 -0.84
CA LEU A 288 -15.53 -13.06 -0.32
C LEU A 288 -15.76 -13.23 1.19
N ASN A 289 -15.62 -12.12 1.92
CA ASN A 289 -16.01 -12.03 3.33
C ASN A 289 -17.11 -10.99 3.50
N LEU A 290 -18.31 -11.45 3.89
CA LEU A 290 -19.46 -10.64 4.27
C LEU A 290 -19.95 -10.99 5.69
N SER A 291 -19.03 -11.34 6.59
CA SER A 291 -19.37 -11.62 7.98
C SER A 291 -19.79 -10.37 8.78
N GLY A 292 -20.60 -10.57 9.83
CA GLY A 292 -20.93 -9.54 10.82
C GLY A 292 -22.28 -8.82 10.64
N TYR A 293 -23.07 -9.15 9.61
CA TYR A 293 -24.32 -8.43 9.30
C TYR A 293 -25.58 -8.94 9.99
N ARG A 294 -25.51 -10.08 10.70
CA ARG A 294 -26.60 -10.62 11.54
C ARG A 294 -27.95 -10.62 10.83
N LYS A 295 -28.90 -9.79 11.29
CA LYS A 295 -30.26 -9.67 10.74
C LYS A 295 -30.32 -9.01 9.36
N ASN A 296 -29.27 -8.29 8.95
CA ASN A 296 -29.26 -7.54 7.70
C ASN A 296 -28.89 -8.40 6.48
N LEU A 297 -28.40 -9.63 6.69
CA LEU A 297 -28.07 -10.57 5.63
C LEU A 297 -29.08 -11.72 5.66
N GLN A 298 -29.87 -11.83 4.60
CA GLN A 298 -30.96 -12.79 4.44
C GLN A 298 -30.56 -13.93 3.51
N LYS A 299 -31.32 -15.03 3.53
CA LYS A 299 -31.15 -16.14 2.58
C LYS A 299 -31.24 -15.68 1.11
N SER A 300 -32.13 -14.74 0.79
CA SER A 300 -32.25 -14.19 -0.56
C SER A 300 -30.99 -13.48 -1.07
N ASP A 301 -30.22 -12.90 -0.15
CA ASP A 301 -28.96 -12.24 -0.48
C ASP A 301 -27.91 -13.30 -0.85
N LEU A 302 -27.88 -14.43 -0.11
CA LEU A 302 -27.05 -15.58 -0.45
C LEU A 302 -27.44 -16.18 -1.81
N SER A 303 -28.74 -16.39 -2.07
CA SER A 303 -29.22 -16.85 -3.38
C SER A 303 -28.79 -15.92 -4.52
N THR A 304 -28.82 -14.60 -4.27
CA THR A 304 -28.35 -13.59 -5.25
C THR A 304 -26.85 -13.70 -5.48
N LEU A 305 -26.06 -13.83 -4.42
CA LEU A 305 -24.62 -13.99 -4.48
C LEU A 305 -24.23 -15.25 -5.27
N VAL A 306 -24.79 -16.40 -4.91
CA VAL A 306 -24.48 -17.69 -5.54
C VAL A 306 -24.81 -17.69 -7.03
N ARG A 307 -25.96 -17.12 -7.40
CA ARG A 307 -26.37 -17.00 -8.80
C ARG A 307 -25.40 -16.17 -9.64
N ARG A 308 -24.77 -15.14 -9.07
CA ARG A 308 -23.89 -14.20 -9.78
C ARG A 308 -22.41 -14.58 -9.72
N CYS A 309 -21.98 -15.20 -8.62
CA CYS A 309 -20.57 -15.45 -8.33
C CYS A 309 -20.29 -16.96 -8.26
N PRO A 310 -20.35 -17.70 -9.38
CA PRO A 310 -20.17 -19.15 -9.39
C PRO A 310 -18.72 -19.59 -9.11
N ASN A 311 -17.76 -18.65 -9.19
CA ASN A 311 -16.32 -18.91 -9.06
C ASN A 311 -15.80 -18.81 -7.62
N LEU A 312 -16.70 -18.68 -6.63
CA LEU A 312 -16.31 -18.57 -5.22
C LEU A 312 -15.57 -19.83 -4.75
N VAL A 313 -14.38 -19.62 -4.21
CA VAL A 313 -13.50 -20.61 -3.58
C VAL A 313 -13.49 -20.43 -2.06
N HIS A 314 -13.48 -19.18 -1.58
CA HIS A 314 -13.60 -18.84 -0.16
C HIS A 314 -14.84 -17.97 0.07
N LEU A 315 -15.68 -18.41 1.00
CA LEU A 315 -16.88 -17.68 1.40
C LEU A 315 -16.98 -17.64 2.93
N ASP A 316 -16.94 -16.43 3.48
CA ASP A 316 -17.10 -16.19 4.90
C ASP A 316 -18.37 -15.39 5.17
N LEU A 317 -19.33 -16.05 5.80
CA LEU A 317 -20.64 -15.53 6.20
C LEU A 317 -20.83 -15.68 7.71
N SER A 318 -19.75 -15.67 8.47
CA SER A 318 -19.81 -15.74 9.94
C SER A 318 -20.70 -14.63 10.51
N ASP A 319 -21.38 -14.90 11.63
CA ASP A 319 -22.33 -14.01 12.30
C ASP A 319 -23.56 -13.64 11.43
N SER A 320 -23.92 -14.48 10.47
CA SER A 320 -25.14 -14.33 9.66
C SER A 320 -26.31 -15.11 10.30
N VAL A 321 -26.88 -14.56 11.36
CA VAL A 321 -27.88 -15.21 12.22
C VAL A 321 -29.13 -15.69 11.47
N MET A 322 -29.48 -15.04 10.36
CA MET A 322 -30.66 -15.41 9.56
C MET A 322 -30.46 -16.64 8.68
N LEU A 323 -29.21 -17.11 8.52
CA LEU A 323 -28.90 -18.30 7.74
C LEU A 323 -29.13 -19.54 8.59
N LYS A 324 -29.99 -20.44 8.12
CA LYS A 324 -30.27 -21.76 8.69
C LYS A 324 -29.80 -22.84 7.74
N ASN A 325 -30.00 -24.11 8.09
CA ASN A 325 -29.65 -25.23 7.23
C ASN A 325 -30.42 -25.25 5.89
N ASP A 326 -31.56 -24.57 5.81
CA ASP A 326 -32.33 -24.43 4.57
C ASP A 326 -31.59 -23.64 3.46
N CYS A 327 -30.48 -22.96 3.79
CA CYS A 327 -29.64 -22.26 2.83
C CYS A 327 -28.51 -23.13 2.25
N PHE A 328 -28.29 -24.34 2.77
CA PHE A 328 -27.19 -25.20 2.33
C PHE A 328 -27.30 -25.61 0.86
N GLN A 329 -28.53 -25.67 0.35
CA GLN A 329 -28.82 -25.90 -1.07
C GLN A 329 -28.16 -24.89 -2.01
N GLU A 330 -27.92 -23.66 -1.55
CA GLU A 330 -27.24 -22.64 -2.33
C GLU A 330 -25.73 -22.93 -2.45
N PHE A 331 -25.10 -23.46 -1.39
CA PHE A 331 -23.67 -23.76 -1.42
C PHE A 331 -23.32 -24.90 -2.38
N PHE A 332 -24.23 -25.86 -2.61
CA PHE A 332 -24.01 -26.94 -3.60
C PHE A 332 -23.90 -26.42 -5.04
N GLN A 333 -24.41 -25.22 -5.33
CA GLN A 333 -24.29 -24.61 -6.66
C GLN A 333 -22.89 -24.01 -6.89
N LEU A 334 -22.11 -23.79 -5.83
CA LEU A 334 -20.75 -23.27 -5.90
C LEU A 334 -19.74 -24.42 -6.12
N ASN A 335 -19.59 -24.81 -7.39
CA ASN A 335 -18.76 -25.96 -7.78
C ASN A 335 -17.28 -25.86 -7.36
N TYR A 336 -16.78 -24.65 -7.06
CA TYR A 336 -15.38 -24.41 -6.70
C TYR A 336 -15.17 -24.09 -5.22
N LEU A 337 -16.23 -24.12 -4.39
CA LEU A 337 -16.14 -23.72 -2.98
C LEU A 337 -15.28 -24.70 -2.17
N GLN A 338 -14.17 -24.21 -1.63
CA GLN A 338 -13.23 -25.00 -0.82
C GLN A 338 -13.23 -24.58 0.65
N HIS A 339 -13.51 -23.31 0.94
CA HIS A 339 -13.39 -22.76 2.28
C HIS A 339 -14.68 -22.03 2.65
N LEU A 340 -15.45 -22.59 3.58
CA LEU A 340 -16.72 -22.02 4.04
C LEU A 340 -16.64 -21.68 5.53
N SER A 341 -17.09 -20.48 5.89
CA SER A 341 -17.19 -20.04 7.28
C SER A 341 -18.61 -19.59 7.62
N LEU A 342 -19.22 -20.27 8.60
CA LEU A 342 -20.57 -20.04 9.15
C LEU A 342 -20.50 -19.94 10.68
N SER A 343 -19.40 -19.41 11.20
CA SER A 343 -19.20 -19.30 12.65
C SER A 343 -20.24 -18.35 13.25
N ARG A 344 -20.80 -18.69 14.41
CA ARG A 344 -21.85 -17.91 15.10
C ARG A 344 -23.14 -17.68 14.27
N CYS A 345 -23.43 -18.55 13.31
CA CYS A 345 -24.76 -18.64 12.69
C CYS A 345 -25.69 -19.47 13.60
N TYR A 346 -26.19 -18.84 14.67
CA TYR A 346 -26.84 -19.53 15.80
C TYR A 346 -28.11 -20.32 15.46
N ASP A 347 -28.79 -20.01 14.36
CA ASP A 347 -30.00 -20.73 13.92
C ASP A 347 -29.67 -21.99 13.09
N ILE A 348 -28.39 -22.30 12.86
CA ILE A 348 -27.95 -23.56 12.26
C ILE A 348 -27.92 -24.65 13.34
N ILE A 349 -28.70 -25.71 13.13
CA ILE A 349 -28.71 -26.89 13.98
C ILE A 349 -27.41 -27.68 13.75
N PRO A 350 -26.58 -27.96 14.78
CA PRO A 350 -25.26 -28.58 14.60
C PRO A 350 -25.27 -29.90 13.84
N GLU A 351 -26.30 -30.73 14.01
CA GLU A 351 -26.44 -32.01 13.34
C GLU A 351 -26.59 -31.87 11.82
N THR A 352 -27.18 -30.77 11.34
CA THR A 352 -27.38 -30.52 9.90
C THR A 352 -26.08 -30.18 9.18
N LEU A 353 -25.01 -29.82 9.89
CA LEU A 353 -23.70 -29.51 9.29
C LEU A 353 -23.09 -30.72 8.55
N LEU A 354 -23.57 -31.94 8.79
CA LEU A 354 -23.21 -33.12 8.01
C LEU A 354 -23.54 -32.95 6.52
N GLU A 355 -24.61 -32.24 6.18
CA GLU A 355 -25.04 -31.99 4.79
C GLU A 355 -23.96 -31.21 4.00
N LEU A 356 -23.21 -30.32 4.66
CA LEU A 356 -22.13 -29.56 4.00
C LEU A 356 -20.97 -30.45 3.56
N GLY A 357 -20.86 -31.66 4.11
CA GLY A 357 -19.93 -32.70 3.67
C GLY A 357 -20.23 -33.25 2.28
N GLU A 358 -21.42 -33.01 1.73
CA GLU A 358 -21.79 -33.40 0.38
C GLU A 358 -21.19 -32.46 -0.69
N ILE A 359 -20.64 -31.31 -0.30
CA ILE A 359 -19.96 -30.37 -1.21
C ILE A 359 -18.60 -30.99 -1.63
N PRO A 360 -18.43 -31.47 -2.88
CA PRO A 360 -17.29 -32.32 -3.25
C PRO A 360 -15.93 -31.62 -3.18
N THR A 361 -15.93 -30.29 -3.33
CA THR A 361 -14.73 -29.46 -3.36
C THR A 361 -14.34 -28.91 -2.00
N LEU A 362 -15.22 -29.01 -0.99
CA LEU A 362 -14.99 -28.41 0.32
C LEU A 362 -13.77 -29.02 1.01
N LYS A 363 -12.94 -28.17 1.61
CA LYS A 363 -11.68 -28.51 2.29
C LYS A 363 -11.67 -28.05 3.74
N THR A 364 -12.22 -26.87 4.03
CA THR A 364 -12.25 -26.33 5.39
C THR A 364 -13.61 -25.75 5.73
N LEU A 365 -14.05 -25.99 6.96
CA LEU A 365 -15.32 -25.49 7.49
C LEU A 365 -15.10 -24.81 8.84
N GLN A 366 -15.44 -23.52 8.97
CA GLN A 366 -15.36 -22.79 10.23
C GLN A 366 -16.76 -22.54 10.80
N VAL A 367 -17.10 -23.21 11.89
CA VAL A 367 -18.40 -23.22 12.57
C VAL A 367 -18.22 -22.98 14.08
N PHE A 368 -17.36 -22.02 14.42
CA PHE A 368 -17.09 -21.68 15.82
C PHE A 368 -18.35 -21.14 16.52
N GLY A 369 -18.54 -21.53 17.78
CA GLY A 369 -19.59 -20.99 18.65
C GLY A 369 -20.99 -21.56 18.45
N ILE A 370 -21.22 -22.45 17.47
CA ILE A 370 -22.52 -23.13 17.26
C ILE A 370 -22.46 -24.63 17.56
N VAL A 371 -21.28 -25.26 17.46
CA VAL A 371 -21.11 -26.70 17.71
C VAL A 371 -20.54 -26.93 19.12
N PRO A 372 -21.24 -27.65 20.00
CA PRO A 372 -20.69 -28.09 21.28
C PRO A 372 -19.46 -28.99 21.11
N ASP A 373 -18.49 -28.93 22.03
CA ASP A 373 -17.21 -29.65 21.90
C ASP A 373 -17.38 -31.17 21.69
N GLY A 374 -18.37 -31.78 22.34
CA GLY A 374 -18.67 -33.21 22.17
C GLY A 374 -19.13 -33.56 20.74
N THR A 375 -20.03 -32.75 20.17
CA THR A 375 -20.54 -32.93 18.81
C THR A 375 -19.51 -32.52 17.76
N LEU A 376 -18.59 -31.60 18.09
CA LEU A 376 -17.53 -31.15 17.17
C LEU A 376 -16.57 -32.29 16.82
N GLN A 377 -16.23 -33.14 17.78
CA GLN A 377 -15.38 -34.30 17.53
C GLN A 377 -16.10 -35.33 16.63
N LEU A 378 -17.38 -35.59 16.88
CA LEU A 378 -18.21 -36.44 16.02
C LEU A 378 -18.33 -35.89 14.60
N LEU A 379 -18.49 -34.57 14.45
CA LEU A 379 -18.55 -33.91 13.15
C LEU A 379 -17.24 -34.06 12.37
N LYS A 380 -16.09 -33.93 13.05
CA LYS A 380 -14.77 -34.18 12.46
C LYS A 380 -14.57 -35.63 12.04
N GLU A 381 -15.09 -36.58 12.82
CA GLU A 381 -15.04 -38.01 12.49
C GLU A 381 -15.96 -38.38 11.33
N ALA A 382 -17.14 -37.75 11.23
CA ALA A 382 -18.07 -37.92 10.13
C ALA A 382 -17.54 -37.33 8.81
N LEU A 383 -16.78 -36.23 8.90
CA LEU A 383 -16.25 -35.49 7.75
C LEU A 383 -14.71 -35.43 7.77
N PRO A 384 -14.00 -36.57 7.66
CA PRO A 384 -12.55 -36.64 7.84
C PRO A 384 -11.75 -35.96 6.72
N HIS A 385 -12.40 -35.68 5.58
CA HIS A 385 -11.80 -34.96 4.46
C HIS A 385 -11.80 -33.43 4.68
N LEU A 386 -12.54 -32.93 5.67
CA LEU A 386 -12.61 -31.51 6.01
C LEU A 386 -11.74 -31.16 7.21
N GLN A 387 -11.12 -29.98 7.16
CA GLN A 387 -10.54 -29.36 8.34
C GLN A 387 -11.58 -28.45 8.99
N ILE A 388 -12.10 -28.88 10.14
CA ILE A 388 -13.17 -28.16 10.85
C ILE A 388 -12.59 -27.37 12.03
N ASN A 389 -12.95 -26.08 12.12
CA ASN A 389 -12.54 -25.18 13.20
C ASN A 389 -11.02 -25.08 13.37
N CYS A 390 -10.26 -25.03 12.26
CA CYS A 390 -8.80 -24.94 12.25
C CYS A 390 -8.27 -23.50 12.14
N SER A 391 -9.08 -22.56 11.64
CA SER A 391 -8.63 -21.20 11.30
C SER A 391 -9.55 -20.16 11.93
N HIS A 392 -9.07 -19.50 12.98
CA HIS A 392 -9.82 -18.47 13.70
C HIS A 392 -9.90 -17.13 12.95
N PHE A 393 -8.97 -16.88 12.04
CA PHE A 393 -8.80 -15.60 11.36
C PHE A 393 -8.99 -15.76 9.86
N THR A 394 -9.68 -14.79 9.26
CA THR A 394 -9.83 -14.69 7.81
C THR A 394 -8.51 -14.26 7.16
N THR A 395 -8.19 -14.83 6.00
CA THR A 395 -7.07 -14.42 5.15
C THR A 395 -7.52 -13.55 3.98
N ILE A 396 -8.82 -13.46 3.73
CA ILE A 396 -9.43 -12.81 2.55
C ILE A 396 -9.01 -11.33 2.51
N ALA A 397 -8.34 -10.94 1.42
CA ALA A 397 -7.81 -9.61 1.16
C ALA A 397 -6.85 -9.05 2.25
N ARG A 398 -6.32 -9.89 3.15
CA ARG A 398 -5.39 -9.45 4.21
C ARG A 398 -4.01 -9.13 3.63
N PRO A 399 -3.43 -7.94 3.89
CA PRO A 399 -2.10 -7.57 3.37
C PRO A 399 -0.96 -8.42 3.92
N THR A 400 -0.99 -8.77 5.20
CA THR A 400 0.01 -9.60 5.84
C THR A 400 -0.69 -10.67 6.67
N ILE A 401 -0.31 -11.94 6.50
CA ILE A 401 -0.88 -13.08 7.23
C ILE A 401 0.21 -13.68 8.14
N GLY A 402 -0.16 -13.97 9.39
CA GLY A 402 0.71 -14.60 10.40
C GLY A 402 1.39 -13.61 11.38
N ASN A 403 2.02 -14.18 12.41
CA ASN A 403 2.58 -13.43 13.55
C ASN A 403 4.05 -13.04 13.39
N LYS A 404 4.74 -13.52 12.36
CA LYS A 404 6.15 -13.19 12.16
C LYS A 404 6.24 -11.72 11.73
N LYS A 405 7.34 -11.05 12.09
CA LYS A 405 7.72 -9.70 11.62
C LYS A 405 7.95 -9.71 10.10
N ASN A 406 6.93 -10.09 9.34
CA ASN A 406 6.94 -10.18 7.91
C ASN A 406 6.85 -8.74 7.41
N GLN A 407 7.97 -8.25 6.89
CA GLN A 407 8.07 -7.00 6.15
C GLN A 407 7.47 -7.18 4.74
N GLU A 408 6.34 -7.89 4.65
CA GLU A 408 5.71 -8.29 3.40
C GLU A 408 4.29 -7.75 3.33
N ILE A 409 3.90 -7.35 2.13
CA ILE A 409 2.56 -6.88 1.79
C ILE A 409 2.08 -7.64 0.54
N TRP A 410 1.06 -8.49 0.69
CA TRP A 410 0.62 -9.48 -0.32
C TRP A 410 1.78 -10.29 -0.94
N GLY A 411 2.72 -10.73 -0.10
CA GLY A 411 3.91 -11.50 -0.50
C GLY A 411 5.06 -10.66 -1.08
N ILE A 412 4.91 -9.34 -1.21
CA ILE A 412 5.97 -8.45 -1.68
C ILE A 412 6.82 -8.00 -0.49
N LYS A 413 8.09 -8.37 -0.49
CA LYS A 413 9.06 -7.94 0.53
C LYS A 413 9.40 -6.45 0.38
N CYS A 414 9.19 -5.68 1.45
CA CYS A 414 9.55 -4.28 1.52
C CYS A 414 11.06 -4.11 1.76
N ARG A 415 11.75 -3.39 0.86
CA ARG A 415 13.18 -3.12 0.94
C ARG A 415 13.46 -2.00 1.92
N LEU A 416 12.77 -0.88 1.77
CA LEU A 416 12.95 0.30 2.61
C LEU A 416 12.09 0.15 3.87
N THR A 417 12.76 -0.01 5.01
CA THR A 417 12.10 -0.02 6.32
C THR A 417 12.90 0.86 7.28
N LEU A 418 12.22 1.47 8.26
CA LEU A 418 12.90 2.24 9.30
C LEU A 418 13.57 1.36 10.36
N GLN A 419 13.30 0.05 10.38
CA GLN A 419 13.97 -0.86 11.30
C GLN A 419 15.35 -1.20 10.74
N LYS A 420 16.40 -1.06 11.57
CA LYS A 420 17.70 -1.62 11.23
C LYS A 420 17.49 -3.09 10.91
N PRO A 421 17.97 -3.61 9.76
CA PRO A 421 18.09 -5.04 9.59
C PRO A 421 18.85 -5.54 10.82
N SER A 422 18.34 -6.56 11.50
CA SER A 422 19.20 -7.36 12.37
C SER A 422 20.38 -7.77 11.50
N CYS A 423 21.56 -7.18 11.74
CA CYS A 423 22.78 -7.57 11.06
C CYS A 423 22.90 -9.10 11.18
N LEU A 424 23.08 -9.75 10.04
CA LEU A 424 23.67 -11.09 10.01
C LEU A 424 25.05 -11.03 10.67
#